data_AF-A0A914ERV6-F1
#
_entry.id   AF-A0A914ERV6-F1
#
_cell.length_a   1.000
_cell.length_b   1.000
_cell.length_c   1.000
_cell.angle_alpha   90.00
_cell.angle_beta   90.00
_cell.angle_gamma   90.00
#
_symmetry.space_group_name_H-M   'P 1'
#
loop_
_entity.id
_entity.type
_entity.pdbx_description
1 polymer ?
#
loop_
_entity_poly.entity_id
_entity_poly.type
_entity_poly.pdbx_seq_one_letter_code
_entity_poly.pdbx_strand_id
1 'polypeptide(L)'
;MKILIFFVLLFCAFVEIEGNKFECDIKVVCSDNDTSLWTEMKEDFDMLRTMPNLSTSTAEELRQKHKFCTDNRLGYLLFNEPLNWSIACIWTNGAKGGCFPSPNNFNPYDYIPRDEWRILITNVRKAAGCPEIAINAAAEVKELHICRERCIDCGFSTGSWLLFDAAIFSMIIAIGLEGVN
;
A
#
# COMPACT_ATOMS: atom_id res chain seq x y z
N MET A 1 35.18 14.30 -14.28
CA MET A 1 33.83 14.92 -14.22
C MET A 1 32.80 14.32 -15.20
N LYS A 2 33.15 13.96 -16.46
CA LYS A 2 32.21 13.35 -17.41
C LYS A 2 31.74 11.92 -17.05
N ILE A 3 32.59 11.13 -16.38
CA ILE A 3 32.27 9.78 -15.89
C ILE A 3 31.22 9.82 -14.76
N LEU A 4 31.24 10.88 -13.94
CA LEU A 4 30.38 11.04 -12.77
C LEU A 4 28.91 11.26 -13.17
N ILE A 5 28.66 12.07 -14.20
CA ILE A 5 27.31 12.32 -14.74
C ILE A 5 26.75 11.05 -15.40
N PHE A 6 27.62 10.23 -16.01
CA PHE A 6 27.21 8.98 -16.65
C PHE A 6 26.75 7.94 -15.61
N PHE A 7 27.41 7.85 -14.45
CA PHE A 7 27.00 6.96 -13.35
C PHE A 7 25.70 7.43 -12.67
N VAL A 8 25.53 8.73 -12.46
CA VAL A 8 24.28 9.28 -11.86
C VAL A 8 23.09 9.08 -12.79
N LEU A 9 23.26 9.29 -14.10
CA LEU A 9 22.19 9.04 -15.07
C LEU A 9 21.91 7.55 -15.27
N LEU A 10 22.93 6.67 -15.20
CA LEU A 10 22.70 5.23 -15.19
C LEU A 10 21.97 4.77 -13.92
N PHE A 11 22.27 5.34 -12.76
CA PHE A 11 21.58 5.02 -11.50
C PHE A 11 20.14 5.51 -11.48
N CYS A 12 19.86 6.73 -11.96
CA CYS A 12 18.49 7.21 -12.13
C CYS A 12 17.72 6.34 -13.14
N ALA A 13 18.33 5.96 -14.26
CA ALA A 13 17.71 5.06 -15.23
C ALA A 13 17.52 3.64 -14.66
N PHE A 14 18.40 3.14 -13.79
CA PHE A 14 18.24 1.83 -13.15
C PHE A 14 17.08 1.85 -12.14
N VAL A 15 16.93 2.93 -11.37
CA VAL A 15 15.80 3.17 -10.46
C VAL A 15 14.48 3.34 -11.22
N GLU A 16 14.51 3.86 -12.45
CA GLU A 16 13.31 4.05 -13.29
C GLU A 16 12.95 2.78 -14.09
N ILE A 17 13.90 1.86 -14.33
CA ILE A 17 13.70 0.57 -15.01
C ILE A 17 13.23 -0.53 -14.05
N GLU A 18 13.50 -0.43 -12.74
CA GLU A 18 12.79 -1.21 -11.72
C GLU A 18 11.38 -0.65 -11.50
N GLY A 19 10.53 -0.77 -12.52
CA GLY A 19 9.11 -0.54 -12.38
C GLY A 19 8.54 -1.45 -11.29
N ASN A 20 8.41 -0.93 -10.07
CA ASN A 20 7.66 -1.47 -8.94
C ASN A 20 7.46 -2.99 -8.98
N LYS A 21 8.54 -3.78 -9.02
CA LYS A 21 8.44 -5.22 -8.90
C LYS A 21 8.32 -5.53 -7.41
N PHE A 22 7.10 -5.44 -6.89
CA PHE A 22 6.81 -5.91 -5.55
C PHE A 22 6.89 -7.44 -5.56
N GLU A 23 8.02 -7.97 -5.10
CA GLU A 23 8.24 -9.40 -4.91
C GLU A 23 7.90 -9.75 -3.45
N CYS A 24 7.23 -10.89 -3.24
CA CYS A 24 6.99 -11.44 -1.91
C CYS A 24 8.34 -11.70 -1.21
N ASP A 25 8.80 -10.79 -0.34
CA ASP A 25 10.08 -10.91 0.37
C ASP A 25 9.89 -10.96 1.90
N ILE A 26 10.93 -11.45 2.59
CA ILE A 26 10.86 -12.39 3.70
C ILE A 26 10.63 -11.70 5.08
N LYS A 27 10.11 -10.46 5.13
CA LYS A 27 10.37 -9.56 6.28
C LYS A 27 9.19 -9.09 7.14
N VAL A 28 7.94 -9.02 6.65
CA VAL A 28 6.76 -8.73 7.49
C VAL A 28 5.85 -9.94 7.55
N VAL A 29 5.58 -10.43 8.76
CA VAL A 29 4.68 -11.55 9.03
C VAL A 29 3.36 -10.97 9.51
N CYS A 30 2.31 -11.08 8.70
CA CYS A 30 0.97 -10.78 9.16
C CYS A 30 0.60 -11.77 10.27
N SER A 31 -0.10 -11.28 11.29
CA SER A 31 -0.37 -12.01 12.52
C SER A 31 -1.86 -11.99 12.85
N ASP A 32 -2.27 -12.81 13.82
CA ASP A 32 -3.66 -12.81 14.30
C ASP A 32 -4.09 -11.44 14.88
N ASN A 33 -3.14 -10.59 15.28
CA ASN A 33 -3.44 -9.23 15.71
C ASN A 33 -4.01 -8.37 14.57
N ASP A 34 -3.60 -8.62 13.33
CA ASP A 34 -4.12 -7.94 12.14
C ASP A 34 -5.57 -8.38 11.83
N THR A 35 -5.94 -9.60 12.22
CA THR A 35 -7.33 -10.09 12.15
C THR A 35 -8.26 -9.28 13.07
N SER A 36 -7.82 -9.02 14.30
CA SER A 36 -8.57 -8.20 15.25
C SER A 36 -8.74 -6.77 14.73
N LEU A 37 -7.67 -6.16 14.22
CA LEU A 37 -7.70 -4.81 13.64
C LEU A 37 -8.63 -4.70 12.43
N TRP A 38 -8.69 -5.73 11.59
CA TRP A 38 -9.65 -5.77 10.49
C TRP A 38 -11.08 -5.84 11.01
N THR A 39 -11.34 -6.63 12.05
CA THR A 39 -12.67 -6.80 12.63
C THR A 39 -13.19 -5.47 13.17
N GLU A 40 -12.37 -4.73 13.93
CA GLU A 40 -12.69 -3.37 14.39
C GLU A 40 -13.00 -2.44 13.20
N MET A 41 -12.18 -2.47 12.15
CA MET A 41 -12.41 -1.64 10.97
C MET A 41 -13.68 -2.01 10.21
N LYS A 42 -14.09 -3.28 10.21
CA LYS A 42 -15.36 -3.72 9.62
C LYS A 42 -16.55 -3.19 10.42
N GLU A 43 -16.47 -3.24 11.74
CA GLU A 43 -17.48 -2.67 12.65
C GLU A 43 -17.61 -1.16 12.44
N ASP A 44 -16.49 -0.44 12.35
CA ASP A 44 -16.47 1.00 12.03
C ASP A 44 -17.15 1.29 10.70
N PHE A 45 -16.86 0.48 9.67
CA PHE A 45 -17.46 0.64 8.35
C PHE A 45 -18.98 0.40 8.36
N ASP A 46 -19.44 -0.64 9.07
CA ASP A 46 -20.86 -0.93 9.19
C ASP A 46 -21.60 0.15 9.98
N MET A 47 -20.99 0.68 11.05
CA MET A 47 -21.53 1.83 11.78
C MET A 47 -21.68 3.04 10.86
N LEU A 48 -20.63 3.41 10.10
CA LEU A 48 -20.68 4.53 9.17
C LEU A 48 -21.77 4.40 8.10
N ARG A 49 -22.02 3.18 7.62
CA ARG A 49 -23.08 2.91 6.64
C ARG A 49 -24.49 3.16 7.20
N THR A 50 -24.65 3.06 8.51
CA THR A 50 -25.94 3.30 9.19
C THR A 50 -26.16 4.74 9.64
N MET A 51 -25.15 5.61 9.51
CA MET A 51 -25.26 7.01 9.94
C MET A 51 -26.15 7.84 9.00
N PRO A 52 -27.06 8.66 9.53
CA PRO A 52 -27.80 9.64 8.74
C PRO A 52 -26.89 10.80 8.30
N ASN A 53 -27.18 11.36 7.11
CA ASN A 53 -26.49 12.42 6.35
C ASN A 53 -25.30 13.19 7.01
N LEU A 54 -24.25 13.34 6.20
CA LEU A 54 -22.95 14.01 6.48
C LEU A 54 -22.99 15.45 7.02
N SER A 55 -24.14 16.12 6.95
CA SER A 55 -24.28 17.53 7.34
C SER A 55 -24.11 17.78 8.84
N THR A 56 -24.14 16.74 9.67
CA THR A 56 -23.98 16.83 11.13
C THR A 56 -22.75 16.08 11.67
N SER A 57 -21.87 15.62 10.78
CA SER A 57 -20.74 14.78 11.18
C SER A 57 -19.63 15.57 11.88
N THR A 58 -19.04 14.96 12.91
CA THR A 58 -17.87 15.50 13.61
C THR A 58 -16.61 15.42 12.73
N ALA A 59 -15.57 16.18 13.07
CA ALA A 59 -14.29 16.12 12.37
C ALA A 59 -13.65 14.72 12.37
N GLU A 60 -13.92 13.93 13.42
CA GLU A 60 -13.41 12.55 13.53
C GLU A 60 -14.15 11.60 12.60
N GLU A 61 -15.48 11.69 12.51
CA GLU A 61 -16.28 10.91 11.56
C GLU A 61 -15.90 11.22 10.11
N LEU A 62 -15.59 12.49 9.80
CA LEU A 62 -15.09 12.89 8.48
C LEU A 62 -13.71 12.28 8.18
N ARG A 63 -12.80 12.19 9.18
CA ARG A 63 -11.50 11.54 9.02
C ARG A 63 -11.63 10.03 8.84
N GLN A 64 -12.46 9.37 9.63
CA GLN A 64 -12.73 7.95 9.47
C GLN A 64 -13.31 7.65 8.09
N LYS A 65 -14.31 8.44 7.66
CA LYS A 65 -14.87 8.31 6.31
C LYS A 65 -13.83 8.54 5.20
N HIS A 66 -12.93 9.50 5.38
CA HIS A 66 -11.85 9.75 4.43
C HIS A 66 -10.96 8.51 4.23
N LYS A 67 -10.66 7.75 5.30
CA LYS A 67 -9.92 6.48 5.21
C LYS A 67 -10.63 5.49 4.26
N PHE A 68 -11.93 5.28 4.44
CA PHE A 68 -12.72 4.37 3.59
C PHE A 68 -12.86 4.85 2.15
N CYS A 69 -12.79 6.16 1.92
CA CYS A 69 -12.89 6.74 0.58
C CYS A 69 -11.56 6.75 -0.19
N THR A 70 -10.42 6.56 0.47
CA THR A 70 -9.10 6.70 -0.16
C THR A 70 -8.30 5.42 -0.19
N ASP A 71 -8.47 4.52 0.77
CA ASP A 71 -7.70 3.29 0.83
C ASP A 71 -8.21 2.25 -0.18
N ASN A 72 -7.41 2.02 -1.23
CA ASN A 72 -7.71 1.09 -2.32
C ASN A 72 -7.56 -0.39 -1.93
N ARG A 73 -7.22 -0.72 -0.68
CA ARG A 73 -7.07 -2.11 -0.19
C ARG A 73 -8.36 -2.65 0.42
N LEU A 74 -9.34 -1.79 0.64
CA LEU A 74 -10.55 -2.09 1.43
C LEU A 74 -11.69 -2.76 0.63
N GLY A 75 -11.42 -3.25 -0.58
CA GLY A 75 -12.45 -3.82 -1.48
C GLY A 75 -13.24 -5.00 -0.87
N TYR A 76 -12.68 -5.67 0.13
CA TYR A 76 -13.31 -6.79 0.82
C TYR A 76 -14.24 -6.39 1.98
N LEU A 77 -14.39 -5.10 2.32
CA LEU A 77 -15.22 -4.67 3.45
C LEU A 77 -16.71 -5.01 3.32
N LEU A 78 -17.19 -5.32 2.11
CA LEU A 78 -18.58 -5.70 1.88
C LEU A 78 -18.84 -7.22 1.96
N PHE A 79 -17.80 -8.02 2.16
CA PHE A 79 -17.94 -9.46 2.29
C PHE A 79 -18.37 -9.80 3.73
N ASN A 80 -19.31 -10.74 3.84
CA ASN A 80 -19.90 -11.13 5.13
C ASN A 80 -19.07 -12.20 5.87
N GLU A 81 -18.10 -12.84 5.21
CA GLU A 81 -17.37 -14.00 5.74
C GLU A 81 -15.85 -13.81 5.98
N PRO A 82 -15.34 -12.63 6.38
CA PRO A 82 -13.90 -12.46 6.60
C PRO A 82 -13.38 -13.26 7.81
N LEU A 83 -14.26 -13.76 8.69
CA LEU A 83 -13.87 -14.54 9.88
C LEU A 83 -13.13 -15.85 9.54
N ASN A 84 -13.34 -16.39 8.34
CA ASN A 84 -12.69 -17.61 7.89
C ASN A 84 -11.49 -17.35 6.97
N TRP A 85 -11.22 -16.09 6.63
CA TRP A 85 -10.16 -15.74 5.69
C TRP A 85 -8.83 -15.58 6.43
N SER A 86 -7.76 -16.15 5.87
CA SER A 86 -6.41 -15.90 6.36
C SER A 86 -6.03 -14.43 6.12
N ILE A 87 -5.28 -13.85 7.04
CA ILE A 87 -4.62 -12.57 6.78
C ILE A 87 -3.49 -12.80 5.79
N ALA A 88 -3.51 -12.00 4.73
CA ALA A 88 -2.45 -11.90 3.77
C ALA A 88 -2.00 -10.45 3.70
N CYS A 89 -0.80 -10.23 3.21
CA CYS A 89 -0.46 -8.89 2.81
C CYS A 89 -0.99 -8.60 1.41
N ILE A 90 -1.64 -7.45 1.27
CA ILE A 90 -2.16 -6.98 -0.01
C ILE A 90 -1.64 -5.59 -0.34
N TRP A 91 -1.44 -5.34 -1.63
CA TRP A 91 -1.08 -4.02 -2.13
C TRP A 91 -1.70 -3.81 -3.51
N THR A 92 -1.88 -2.54 -3.84
CA THR A 92 -2.32 -2.09 -5.16
C THR A 92 -1.64 -0.75 -5.43
N ASN A 93 -1.53 -0.36 -6.70
CA ASN A 93 -0.68 0.75 -7.11
C ASN A 93 -0.95 2.04 -6.31
N GLY A 94 0.11 2.65 -5.77
CA GLY A 94 0.07 3.87 -4.97
C GLY A 94 -0.27 3.68 -3.48
N ALA A 95 -0.68 2.50 -3.04
CA ALA A 95 -0.86 2.18 -1.62
C ALA A 95 0.34 1.40 -1.07
N LYS A 96 0.76 1.74 0.14
CA LYS A 96 1.70 0.92 0.92
C LYS A 96 1.07 -0.47 1.13
N GLY A 97 1.88 -1.53 1.08
CA GLY A 97 1.41 -2.87 1.44
C GLY A 97 0.86 -2.88 2.88
N GLY A 98 -0.14 -3.73 3.14
CA GLY A 98 -0.66 -3.91 4.49
C GLY A 98 -1.29 -5.27 4.68
N CYS A 99 -1.50 -5.66 5.95
CA CYS A 99 -2.11 -6.93 6.32
C CYS A 99 -3.64 -6.80 6.33
N PHE A 100 -4.30 -7.61 5.50
CA PHE A 100 -5.75 -7.62 5.34
C PHE A 100 -6.24 -9.04 5.08
N PRO A 101 -7.50 -9.37 5.40
CA PRO A 101 -8.06 -10.66 5.02
C PRO A 101 -8.07 -10.83 3.52
N SER A 102 -7.78 -12.05 3.09
CA SER A 102 -7.81 -12.44 1.68
C SER A 102 -8.46 -13.83 1.56
N PRO A 103 -9.35 -14.05 0.57
CA PRO A 103 -10.00 -15.33 0.35
C PRO A 103 -9.00 -16.47 0.40
N ASN A 104 -9.28 -17.57 1.11
CA ASN A 104 -8.32 -18.66 1.24
C ASN A 104 -8.00 -19.28 -0.12
N ASN A 105 -6.78 -19.09 -0.60
CA ASN A 105 -6.20 -19.86 -1.69
C ASN A 105 -4.93 -20.53 -1.16
N PHE A 106 -4.50 -21.62 -1.80
CA PHE A 106 -3.28 -22.35 -1.42
C PHE A 106 -2.01 -21.74 -2.04
N ASN A 107 -2.14 -20.71 -2.88
CA ASN A 107 -1.02 -20.15 -3.59
C ASN A 107 -0.30 -19.12 -2.70
N PRO A 108 1.04 -19.13 -2.64
CA PRO A 108 1.80 -18.18 -1.82
C PRO A 108 1.64 -16.73 -2.31
N TYR A 109 1.38 -16.58 -3.61
CA TYR A 109 1.10 -15.33 -4.30
C TYR A 109 -0.14 -15.48 -5.18
N ASP A 110 -0.96 -14.44 -5.22
CA ASP A 110 -2.10 -14.33 -6.13
C ASP A 110 -2.38 -12.86 -6.49
N TYR A 111 -3.28 -12.63 -7.43
CA TYR A 111 -3.73 -11.29 -7.77
C TYR A 111 -5.20 -11.28 -8.20
N ILE A 112 -5.89 -10.17 -7.90
CA ILE A 112 -7.21 -9.87 -8.47
C ILE A 112 -7.02 -8.96 -9.67
N PRO A 113 -7.55 -9.32 -10.86
CA PRO A 113 -7.51 -8.47 -12.03
C PRO A 113 -8.10 -7.09 -11.76
N ARG A 114 -7.51 -6.08 -12.41
CA ARG A 114 -7.91 -4.68 -12.34
C ARG A 114 -9.42 -4.47 -12.40
N ASP A 115 -10.10 -5.04 -13.39
CA ASP A 115 -11.53 -4.76 -13.61
C ASP A 115 -12.40 -5.29 -12.46
N GLU A 116 -12.06 -6.46 -11.94
CA GLU A 116 -12.71 -7.04 -10.77
C GLU A 116 -12.43 -6.20 -9.51
N TRP A 117 -11.18 -5.81 -9.29
CA TRP A 117 -10.81 -5.03 -8.11
C TRP A 117 -11.47 -3.64 -8.11
N ARG A 118 -11.57 -2.99 -9.27
CA ARG A 118 -12.26 -1.72 -9.45
C ARG A 118 -13.73 -1.79 -9.06
N ILE A 119 -14.41 -2.88 -9.42
CA ILE A 119 -15.82 -3.10 -9.05
C ILE A 119 -15.95 -3.17 -7.53
N LEU A 120 -15.09 -3.92 -6.86
CA LEU A 120 -15.09 -4.06 -5.40
C LEU A 120 -14.86 -2.72 -4.69
N ILE A 121 -13.84 -1.96 -5.11
CA ILE A 121 -13.55 -0.64 -4.53
C ILE A 121 -14.68 0.37 -4.77
N THR A 122 -15.25 0.35 -5.98
CA THR A 122 -16.40 1.21 -6.30
C THR A 122 -17.58 0.94 -5.38
N ASN A 123 -17.88 -0.34 -5.12
CA ASN A 123 -18.98 -0.74 -4.25
C ASN A 123 -18.74 -0.31 -2.80
N VAL A 124 -17.54 -0.50 -2.28
CA VAL A 124 -17.16 -0.08 -0.92
C VAL A 124 -17.30 1.44 -0.77
N ARG A 125 -16.80 2.22 -1.72
CA ARG A 125 -16.90 3.70 -1.69
C ARG A 125 -18.34 4.19 -1.78
N LYS A 126 -19.17 3.56 -2.61
CA LYS A 126 -20.60 3.87 -2.67
C LYS A 126 -21.30 3.56 -1.36
N ALA A 127 -21.02 2.40 -0.76
CA ALA A 127 -21.60 1.99 0.52
C ALA A 127 -21.15 2.87 1.70
N ALA A 128 -19.91 3.38 1.70
CA ALA A 128 -19.44 4.39 2.64
C ALA A 128 -20.03 5.79 2.40
N GLY A 129 -20.76 6.00 1.30
CA GLY A 129 -21.31 7.30 0.91
C GLY A 129 -20.22 8.32 0.54
N CYS A 130 -19.13 7.87 -0.08
CA CYS A 130 -18.04 8.73 -0.54
C CYS A 130 -18.51 9.73 -1.62
N PRO A 131 -17.84 10.88 -1.76
CA PRO A 131 -18.15 11.83 -2.84
C PRO A 131 -17.89 11.18 -4.22
N GLU A 132 -18.62 11.64 -5.25
CA GLU A 132 -18.49 11.10 -6.63
C GLU A 132 -17.05 11.14 -7.14
N ILE A 133 -16.27 12.17 -6.79
CA ILE A 133 -14.86 12.28 -7.17
C ILE A 133 -14.06 11.07 -6.64
N ALA A 134 -14.29 10.67 -5.38
CA ALA A 134 -13.62 9.50 -4.80
C ALA A 134 -14.12 8.20 -5.42
N ILE A 135 -15.41 8.10 -5.74
CA ILE A 135 -15.97 6.93 -6.43
C ILE A 135 -15.34 6.79 -7.82
N ASN A 136 -15.27 7.87 -8.60
CA ASN A 136 -14.71 7.88 -9.95
C ASN A 136 -13.20 7.62 -9.96
N ALA A 137 -12.48 8.04 -8.92
CA ALA A 137 -11.06 7.70 -8.75
C ALA A 137 -10.81 6.18 -8.63
N ALA A 138 -11.84 5.36 -8.39
CA ALA A 138 -11.71 3.90 -8.44
C ALA A 138 -11.31 3.40 -9.83
N ALA A 139 -11.64 4.14 -10.90
CA ALA A 139 -11.29 3.79 -12.27
C ALA A 139 -9.77 3.82 -12.55
N GLU A 140 -8.98 4.46 -11.71
CA GLU A 140 -7.51 4.50 -11.83
C GLU A 140 -6.81 3.40 -11.04
N VAL A 141 -7.56 2.66 -10.21
CA VAL A 141 -7.01 1.57 -9.41
C VAL A 141 -6.54 0.44 -10.33
N LYS A 142 -5.39 -0.16 -10.00
CA LYS A 142 -4.83 -1.31 -10.72
C LYS A 142 -5.29 -2.62 -10.09
N GLU A 143 -4.78 -3.73 -10.59
CA GLU A 143 -4.87 -5.04 -9.94
C GLU A 143 -4.47 -5.00 -8.45
N LEU A 144 -5.07 -5.90 -7.67
CA LEU A 144 -4.66 -6.15 -6.29
C LEU A 144 -3.72 -7.33 -6.29
N HIS A 145 -2.60 -7.19 -5.60
CA HIS A 145 -1.67 -8.29 -5.37
C HIS A 145 -1.83 -8.81 -3.94
N ILE A 146 -1.68 -10.11 -3.78
CA ILE A 146 -1.88 -10.83 -2.53
C ILE A 146 -0.64 -11.68 -2.29
N CYS A 147 -0.03 -11.53 -1.12
CA CYS A 147 1.06 -12.38 -0.66
C CYS A 147 0.74 -12.95 0.71
N ARG A 148 0.71 -14.28 0.83
CA ARG A 148 0.36 -14.96 2.09
C ARG A 148 1.56 -15.26 2.97
N GLU A 149 2.73 -15.33 2.37
CA GLU A 149 3.93 -15.63 3.14
C GLU A 149 4.37 -14.37 3.88
N ARG A 150 4.81 -13.32 3.16
CA ARG A 150 5.45 -12.12 3.73
C ARG A 150 5.39 -10.91 2.80
N CYS A 151 5.48 -9.69 3.36
CA CYS A 151 5.35 -8.45 2.59
C CYS A 151 6.39 -7.38 2.89
N ILE A 152 6.57 -6.44 1.95
CA ILE A 152 7.36 -5.23 2.13
C ILE A 152 6.57 -4.00 1.67
N ASP A 153 6.60 -2.95 2.48
CA ASP A 153 6.40 -1.58 2.03
C ASP A 153 7.78 -1.04 1.60
N CYS A 154 8.06 -1.00 0.30
CA CYS A 154 9.30 -0.41 -0.25
C CYS A 154 9.22 1.12 -0.18
N GLY A 155 8.85 1.67 0.97
CA GLY A 155 9.07 3.05 1.30
C GLY A 155 10.48 3.18 1.85
N PHE A 156 11.44 3.65 1.05
CA PHE A 156 12.66 4.22 1.60
C PHE A 156 12.24 5.34 2.56
N SER A 157 12.38 5.11 3.87
CA SER A 157 12.13 6.15 4.85
C SER A 157 13.12 7.29 4.60
N THR A 158 12.71 8.55 4.80
CA THR A 158 13.59 9.73 4.68
C THR A 158 14.86 9.62 5.54
N GLY A 159 14.84 8.82 6.62
CA GLY A 159 16.03 8.53 7.43
C GLY A 159 17.05 7.61 6.74
N SER A 160 16.61 6.71 5.86
CA SER A 160 17.49 5.80 5.11
C SER A 160 18.28 6.54 4.03
N TRP A 161 17.70 7.57 3.40
CA TRP A 161 18.38 8.42 2.41
C TRP A 161 19.61 9.12 2.99
N LEU A 162 19.52 9.65 4.22
CA LEU A 162 20.64 10.33 4.88
C LEU A 162 21.83 9.40 5.15
N LEU A 163 21.58 8.12 5.40
CA LEU A 163 22.64 7.13 5.64
C LEU A 163 23.32 6.71 4.33
N PHE A 164 22.55 6.56 3.25
CA PHE A 164 23.11 6.29 1.92
C PHE A 164 23.90 7.50 1.40
N ASP A 165 23.38 8.71 1.56
CA ASP A 165 24.11 9.93 1.20
C ASP A 165 25.40 10.08 2.01
N ALA A 166 25.34 9.89 3.33
CA ALA A 166 26.53 9.93 4.19
C ALA A 166 27.57 8.87 3.82
N ALA A 167 27.15 7.67 3.41
CA ALA A 167 28.05 6.61 2.97
C ALA A 167 28.70 6.96 1.62
N ILE A 168 27.94 7.49 0.67
CA ILE A 168 28.46 7.96 -0.63
C ILE A 168 29.43 9.11 -0.43
N PHE A 169 29.09 10.11 0.39
CA PHE A 169 29.98 11.22 0.71
C PHE A 169 31.28 10.75 1.38
N SER A 170 31.19 9.80 2.30
CA SER A 170 32.37 9.23 2.98
C SER A 170 33.29 8.47 2.01
N MET A 171 32.71 7.74 1.05
CA MET A 171 33.46 7.05 0.00
C MET A 171 34.14 8.04 -0.97
N ILE A 172 33.48 9.14 -1.31
CA ILE A 172 34.06 10.23 -2.13
C ILE A 172 35.27 10.87 -1.43
N ILE A 173 35.18 11.12 -0.12
CA ILE A 173 36.28 11.68 0.67
C ILE A 173 37.45 10.69 0.72
N ALA A 174 37.19 9.39 0.94
CA ALA A 174 38.23 8.37 0.98
C ALA A 174 39.01 8.24 -0.34
N ILE A 175 38.30 8.20 -1.48
CA ILE A 175 38.91 8.13 -2.81
C ILE A 175 39.68 9.43 -3.13
N GLY A 176 39.16 10.58 -2.69
CA GLY A 176 39.82 11.87 -2.84
C GLY A 176 41.13 12.01 -2.06
N LEU A 177 41.27 11.29 -0.93
CA LEU A 177 42.49 11.28 -0.11
C LEU A 177 43.56 10.33 -0.66
N GLU A 178 43.16 9.21 -1.27
CA GLU A 178 44.10 8.27 -1.90
C GLU A 178 44.72 8.82 -3.20
N GLY A 179 44.07 9.80 -3.85
CA GLY A 179 44.60 10.47 -5.05
C GLY A 179 45.56 11.64 -4.80
N VAL A 180 45.94 11.90 -3.55
CA VAL A 180 46.81 13.04 -3.14
C VAL A 180 48.20 12.58 -2.66
N ASN A 181 48.52 11.28 -2.72
CA ASN A 181 49.88 10.76 -2.55
C ASN A 181 50.52 10.38 -3.87
#